data_AF-A0A0R3TIN7-F1
#
_entry.id   AF-A0A0R3TIN7-F1
#
_cell.length_a   1.000
_cell.length_b   1.000
_cell.length_c   1.000
_cell.angle_alpha   90.00
_cell.angle_beta   90.00
_cell.angle_gamma   90.00
#
_symmetry.space_group_name_H-M   'P 1'
#
loop_
_entity.id
_entity.type
_entity.pdbx_description
1 polymer ?
#
loop_
_entity_poly.entity_id
_entity_poly.type
_entity_poly.pdbx_seq_one_letter_code
_entity_poly.pdbx_strand_id
1 'polypeptide(L)'
;MRGQLGQILAEEEKPESKEREALLEKAREAFKEGLQQKEVLSQCVAAEPRYGEAWCRVSKDVRNWRLRSADLLPMVADSLPIPS
;
A
#
# COMPACT_ATOMS: atom_id res chain seq x y z
N MET A 1 -22.68 50.61 1.51
CA MET A 1 -22.90 49.23 1.01
C MET A 1 -21.59 48.64 0.49
N ARG A 2 -20.59 48.42 1.36
CA ARG A 2 -19.30 47.77 1.00
C ARG A 2 -18.86 46.70 2.02
N GLY A 3 -19.73 46.36 2.98
CA GLY A 3 -19.42 45.44 4.08
C GLY A 3 -19.79 43.97 3.82
N GLN A 4 -20.60 43.68 2.79
CA GLN A 4 -21.04 42.30 2.51
C GLN A 4 -20.14 41.56 1.51
N LEU A 5 -19.41 42.26 0.63
CA LEU A 5 -18.53 41.61 -0.34
C LEU A 5 -17.25 41.03 0.30
N GLY A 6 -16.86 41.52 1.48
CA GLY A 6 -15.73 40.97 2.25
C GLY A 6 -16.07 39.68 3.02
N GLN A 7 -17.37 39.41 3.25
CA GLN A 7 -17.82 38.21 3.96
C GLN A 7 -18.01 37.02 3.01
N ILE A 8 -18.40 37.28 1.75
CA ILE A 8 -18.58 36.23 0.73
C ILE A 8 -17.25 35.63 0.25
N LEU A 9 -16.13 36.34 0.39
CA LEU A 9 -14.79 35.84 0.02
C LEU A 9 -14.02 35.18 1.18
N ALA A 10 -14.57 35.17 2.39
CA ALA A 10 -13.97 34.50 3.55
C ALA A 10 -14.60 33.12 3.83
N GLU A 11 -15.68 32.77 3.14
CA GLU A 11 -16.38 31.47 3.25
C GLU A 11 -15.79 30.37 2.35
N GLU A 12 -14.72 30.66 1.62
CA GLU A 12 -13.77 29.64 1.16
C GLU A 12 -12.77 29.32 2.29
N GLU A 13 -13.25 29.21 3.53
CA GLU A 13 -12.49 28.63 4.63
C GLU A 13 -12.37 27.13 4.38
N LYS A 14 -11.38 26.82 3.53
CA LYS A 14 -10.55 25.61 3.49
C LYS A 14 -11.06 24.55 4.47
N PRO A 15 -11.87 23.58 4.03
CA PRO A 15 -12.37 22.54 4.91
C PRO A 15 -11.19 21.83 5.56
N GLU A 16 -11.10 22.07 6.87
CA GLU A 16 -10.52 21.23 7.90
C GLU A 16 -9.28 20.43 7.49
N SER A 17 -8.09 20.98 7.77
CA SER A 17 -6.82 20.26 7.63
C SER A 17 -6.85 18.90 8.34
N LYS A 18 -7.60 18.78 9.44
CA LYS A 18 -7.79 17.54 10.19
C LYS A 18 -8.69 16.53 9.50
N GLU A 19 -9.77 16.96 8.84
CA GLU A 19 -10.62 16.05 8.07
C GLU A 19 -9.90 15.54 6.81
N ARG A 20 -9.14 16.43 6.16
CA ARG A 20 -8.27 16.05 5.04
C ARG A 20 -7.19 15.06 5.47
N GLU A 21 -6.55 15.28 6.61
CA GLU A 21 -5.60 14.33 7.19
C GLU A 21 -6.26 13.02 7.59
N ALA A 22 -7.46 13.05 8.18
CA ALA A 22 -8.22 11.85 8.52
C ALA A 22 -8.66 11.05 7.28
N LEU A 23 -9.03 11.73 6.19
CA LEU A 23 -9.34 11.08 4.91
C LEU A 23 -8.10 10.46 4.27
N LEU A 24 -6.95 11.14 4.34
CA LEU A 24 -5.68 10.61 3.85
C LEU A 24 -5.21 9.41 4.68
N GLU A 25 -5.38 9.47 6.00
CA GLU A 25 -5.03 8.34 6.88
C GLU A 25 -5.98 7.17 6.68
N LYS A 26 -7.30 7.42 6.55
CA LYS A 26 -8.28 6.39 6.20
C LYS A 26 -8.00 5.77 4.82
N ALA A 27 -7.56 6.57 3.84
CA ALA A 27 -7.15 6.05 2.53
C ALA A 27 -5.86 5.22 2.62
N ARG A 28 -4.88 5.64 3.44
CA ARG A 28 -3.69 4.84 3.76
C ARG A 28 -4.04 3.54 4.46
N GLU A 29 -4.95 3.59 5.42
CA GLU A 29 -5.46 2.43 6.14
C GLU A 29 -6.23 1.51 5.20
N ALA A 30 -7.05 2.02 4.29
CA ALA A 30 -7.71 1.21 3.26
C ALA A 30 -6.72 0.54 2.30
N PHE A 31 -5.61 1.23 1.94
CA PHE A 31 -4.49 0.61 1.22
C PHE A 31 -3.77 -0.45 2.07
N LYS A 32 -3.77 -0.29 3.39
CA LYS A 32 -3.19 -1.21 4.37
C LYS A 32 -4.15 -2.37 4.72
N GLU A 33 -5.45 -2.22 4.50
CA GLU A 33 -6.47 -3.21 4.85
C GLU A 33 -6.30 -4.47 4.00
N GLY A 34 -6.14 -5.60 4.69
CA GLY A 34 -5.60 -6.86 4.14
C GLY A 34 -6.43 -7.60 3.09
N LEU A 35 -7.53 -7.02 2.58
CA LEU A 35 -8.26 -7.58 1.44
C LEU A 35 -7.43 -7.46 0.15
N GLN A 36 -6.83 -6.28 -0.08
CA GLN A 36 -5.96 -6.05 -1.23
C GLN A 36 -4.71 -6.96 -1.19
N GLN A 37 -4.08 -7.11 -0.02
CA GLN A 37 -2.89 -7.96 0.11
C GLN A 37 -3.17 -9.43 -0.16
N LYS A 38 -4.30 -9.96 0.32
CA LYS A 38 -4.68 -11.36 0.08
C LYS A 38 -4.96 -11.63 -1.40
N GLU A 39 -5.60 -10.68 -2.07
CA GLU A 39 -5.94 -10.77 -3.48
C GLU A 39 -4.68 -10.71 -4.35
N VAL A 40 -3.77 -9.78 -4.06
CA VAL A 40 -2.45 -9.70 -4.70
C VAL A 40 -1.64 -10.97 -4.45
N LEU A 41 -1.61 -11.48 -3.22
CA LEU A 41 -0.91 -12.73 -2.90
C LEU A 41 -1.49 -13.90 -3.71
N SER A 42 -2.81 -14.01 -3.80
CA SER A 42 -3.50 -15.04 -4.59
C SER A 42 -3.11 -14.98 -6.07
N GLN A 43 -3.12 -13.77 -6.66
CA GLN A 43 -2.69 -13.56 -8.04
C GLN A 43 -1.22 -13.92 -8.26
N CYS A 44 -0.34 -13.51 -7.34
CA CYS A 44 1.07 -13.85 -7.39
C CYS A 44 1.31 -15.36 -7.28
N VAL A 45 0.57 -16.07 -6.42
CA VAL A 45 0.65 -17.53 -6.33
C VAL A 45 0.18 -18.18 -7.64
N ALA A 46 -0.93 -17.72 -8.19
CA ALA A 46 -1.49 -18.23 -9.45
C ALA A 46 -0.56 -17.99 -10.66
N ALA A 47 0.22 -16.91 -10.63
CA ALA A 47 1.21 -16.59 -11.65
C ALA A 47 2.47 -17.48 -11.61
N GLU A 48 2.61 -18.35 -10.60
CA GLU A 48 3.76 -19.24 -10.39
C GLU A 48 5.12 -18.55 -10.63
N PRO A 49 5.58 -17.68 -9.71
CA PRO A 49 6.84 -16.97 -9.86
C PRO A 49 8.00 -17.97 -9.97
N ARG A 50 8.72 -17.90 -11.09
CA ARG A 50 9.86 -18.77 -11.41
C ARG A 50 11.17 -17.99 -11.55
N TYR A 51 11.07 -16.69 -11.83
CA TYR A 51 12.19 -15.84 -12.23
C TYR A 51 12.23 -14.55 -11.41
N GLY A 52 13.41 -13.94 -11.33
CA GLY A 52 13.66 -12.74 -10.52
C GLY A 52 14.76 -12.97 -9.49
N GLU A 53 15.63 -11.99 -9.29
CA GLU A 53 16.78 -12.11 -8.41
C GLU A 53 16.37 -12.28 -6.94
N ALA A 54 15.47 -11.42 -6.45
CA ALA A 54 14.92 -11.52 -5.10
C ALA A 54 14.19 -12.86 -4.87
N TRP A 55 13.38 -13.29 -5.86
CA TRP A 55 12.70 -14.59 -5.81
C TRP A 55 13.68 -15.76 -5.77
N CYS A 56 14.67 -15.80 -6.67
CA CYS A 56 15.69 -16.85 -6.71
C CYS A 56 16.49 -16.90 -5.40
N ARG A 57 16.83 -15.73 -4.85
CA ARG A 57 17.59 -15.64 -3.60
C ARG A 57 16.83 -16.26 -2.42
N VAL A 58 15.53 -15.99 -2.30
CA VAL A 58 14.70 -16.50 -1.19
C VAL A 58 14.27 -17.95 -1.44
N SER A 59 13.83 -18.31 -2.64
CA SER A 59 13.34 -19.67 -2.97
C SER A 59 14.44 -20.73 -2.97
N LYS A 60 15.67 -20.37 -3.33
CA LYS A 60 16.82 -21.30 -3.36
C LYS A 60 17.58 -21.35 -2.03
N ASP A 61 17.17 -20.57 -1.03
CA ASP A 61 17.75 -20.68 0.31
C ASP A 61 17.41 -22.05 0.91
N VAL A 62 18.43 -22.78 1.37
CA VAL A 62 18.27 -24.11 1.97
C VAL A 62 17.32 -24.09 3.17
N ARG A 63 17.16 -22.95 3.87
CA ARG A 63 16.24 -22.82 5.01
C ARG A 63 14.78 -22.81 4.58
N ASN A 64 14.52 -22.49 3.32
CA ASN A 64 13.19 -22.26 2.76
C ASN A 64 12.67 -23.44 1.93
N TRP A 65 13.42 -24.55 1.85
CA TRP A 65 13.13 -25.68 0.94
C TRP A 65 11.75 -26.35 1.11
N ARG A 66 11.13 -26.24 2.29
CA ARG A 66 9.79 -26.80 2.59
C ARG A 66 8.65 -25.80 2.42
N LEU A 67 8.98 -24.52 2.21
CA LEU A 67 8.00 -23.44 2.16
C LEU A 67 7.35 -23.40 0.77
N ARG A 68 6.07 -23.05 0.73
CA ARG A 68 5.32 -22.91 -0.53
C ARG A 68 5.47 -21.49 -1.04
N SER A 69 5.13 -21.27 -2.31
CA SER A 69 5.21 -19.93 -2.91
C SER A 69 4.44 -18.86 -2.13
N ALA A 70 3.29 -19.21 -1.56
CA ALA A 70 2.50 -18.33 -0.71
C ALA A 70 3.25 -17.88 0.57
N ASP A 71 4.14 -18.73 1.10
CA ASP A 71 4.94 -18.44 2.30
C ASP A 71 6.21 -17.66 1.94
N LEU A 72 6.76 -17.90 0.73
CA LEU A 72 7.96 -17.22 0.22
C LEU A 72 7.68 -15.78 -0.25
N LEU A 73 6.51 -15.54 -0.84
CA LEU A 73 6.14 -14.24 -1.42
C LEU A 73 6.24 -13.06 -0.42
N PRO A 74 5.75 -13.17 0.84
CA PRO A 74 5.96 -12.14 1.85
C PRO A 74 7.46 -11.90 2.16
N MET A 75 8.25 -12.97 2.28
CA MET A 75 9.68 -12.86 2.56
C MET A 75 10.43 -12.17 1.40
N VAL A 76 10.00 -12.42 0.17
CA VAL A 76 10.52 -11.73 -1.01
C VAL A 76 10.12 -10.26 -0.99
N ALA A 77 8.86 -9.95 -0.68
CA ALA A 77 8.38 -8.56 -0.59
C ALA A 77 9.15 -7.75 0.44
N ASP A 78 9.43 -8.33 1.62
CA ASP A 78 10.22 -7.69 2.69
C ASP A 78 11.67 -7.40 2.28
N SER A 79 12.21 -8.17 1.32
CA SER A 79 13.57 -7.99 0.82
C SER A 79 13.71 -6.89 -0.24
N LEU A 80 12.58 -6.39 -0.78
CA LEU A 80 12.58 -5.40 -1.84
C LEU A 80 12.65 -3.97 -1.28
N PRO A 81 13.43 -3.08 -1.90
CA PRO A 81 13.43 -1.68 -1.53
C PRO A 81 12.08 -1.04 -1.87
N ILE A 82 11.54 -0.25 -0.95
CA ILE A 82 10.35 0.56 -1.21
C ILE A 82 10.77 1.68 -2.17
N PRO A 83 10.15 1.80 -3.36
CA PRO A 83 10.48 2.87 -4.29
C PRO A 83 10.12 4.24 -3.68
N SER A 84 11.05 5.19 -3.80
CA SER A 84 10.91 6.58 -3.33
C SER A 84 10.19 7.47 -4.32
#